data_AF-A0A0J8QRL4-F1
#
_entry.id   AF-A0A0J8QRL4-F1
#
_cell.length_a   1.000
_cell.length_b   1.000
_cell.length_c   1.000
_cell.angle_alpha   90.00
_cell.angle_beta   90.00
_cell.angle_gamma   90.00
#
_symmetry.space_group_name_H-M   'P 1'
#
loop_
_entity.id
_entity.type
_entity.pdbx_description
1 polymer ?
#
loop_
_entity_poly.entity_id
_entity_poly.type
_entity_poly.pdbx_seq_one_letter_code
_entity_poly.pdbx_strand_id
1 'polypeptide(L)'
;MTRNGLEPRPTEIPLMDQFKCAAAGALSELHSGKQVSRPVMNIGDILTRSTTPETPVVNWSNTVDIPVRLASVDKQMHFAADKTYVFFGLSSDLGQSLCNWMAYHGARNLILTSRTPKVDPRWLSEMESIGVRVKVYSKLTVDSDITDKTSLEALVAEIRREFPPIAGIMHGAMV
;
A
#
# COMPACT_ATOMS: atom_id res chain seq x y z
N MET A 1 -35.95 0.82 -8.93
CA MET A 1 -35.21 1.25 -7.73
C MET A 1 -34.06 2.12 -8.19
N THR A 2 -34.15 3.40 -7.88
CA THR A 2 -33.34 4.50 -8.39
C THR A 2 -31.93 4.51 -7.81
N ARG A 3 -30.93 4.66 -8.71
CA ARG A 3 -29.53 4.97 -8.38
C ARG A 3 -29.48 6.33 -7.68
N ASN A 4 -28.99 6.37 -6.44
CA ASN A 4 -28.67 7.62 -5.77
C ASN A 4 -27.57 8.36 -6.54
N GLY A 5 -27.85 9.61 -6.92
CA GLY A 5 -26.93 10.51 -7.59
C GLY A 5 -25.74 10.83 -6.69
N LEU A 6 -24.56 10.45 -7.16
CA LEU A 6 -23.31 11.06 -6.73
C LEU A 6 -23.20 12.40 -7.45
N GLU A 7 -23.32 13.50 -6.71
CA GLU A 7 -22.89 14.80 -7.22
C GLU A 7 -21.40 14.73 -7.62
N PRO A 8 -21.01 15.39 -8.72
CA PRO A 8 -19.61 15.44 -9.11
C PRO A 8 -18.80 16.19 -8.04
N ARG A 9 -17.73 15.56 -7.54
CA ARG A 9 -16.75 16.24 -6.69
C ARG A 9 -16.26 17.51 -7.40
N PRO A 10 -16.18 18.66 -6.72
CA PRO A 10 -15.55 19.85 -7.27
C PRO A 10 -14.17 19.47 -7.80
N THR A 11 -13.86 19.86 -9.04
CA THR A 11 -12.60 19.53 -9.69
C THR A 11 -11.45 19.99 -8.82
N GLU A 12 -10.79 19.04 -8.14
CA GLU A 12 -9.60 19.34 -7.34
C GLU A 12 -8.55 19.90 -8.29
N ILE A 13 -8.28 21.20 -8.18
CA ILE A 13 -7.14 21.81 -8.85
C ILE A 13 -5.91 20.98 -8.43
N PRO A 14 -5.11 20.44 -9.36
CA PRO A 14 -3.95 19.64 -9.02
C PRO A 14 -3.10 20.39 -7.99
N LEU A 15 -2.68 19.72 -6.92
CA LEU A 15 -1.90 20.32 -5.82
C LEU A 15 -0.72 21.18 -6.32
N MET A 16 -0.13 20.75 -7.43
CA MET A 16 0.97 21.45 -8.10
C MET A 16 0.58 22.84 -8.64
N ASP A 17 -0.64 22.98 -9.16
CA ASP A 17 -1.13 24.26 -9.69
C ASP A 17 -1.55 25.20 -8.55
N GLN A 18 -2.10 24.66 -7.46
CA GLN A 18 -2.34 25.43 -6.24
C GLN A 18 -1.03 25.98 -5.66
N PHE A 19 0.02 25.15 -5.63
CA PHE A 19 1.34 25.56 -5.14
C PHE A 19 1.97 26.65 -6.03
N LYS A 20 1.89 26.50 -7.35
CA LYS A 20 2.38 27.52 -8.30
C LYS A 20 1.67 28.85 -8.15
N CYS A 21 0.34 28.84 -8.04
CA CYS A 21 -0.45 30.06 -7.81
C CYS A 21 -0.09 30.72 -6.48
N ALA A 22 0.03 29.95 -5.40
CA ALA A 22 0.43 30.45 -4.09
C ALA A 22 1.85 31.05 -4.10
N ALA A 23 2.80 30.39 -4.77
CA ALA A 23 4.17 30.86 -4.89
C ALA A 23 4.29 32.14 -5.73
N ALA A 24 3.56 32.23 -6.86
CA ALA A 24 3.53 33.42 -7.70
C ALA A 24 2.93 34.62 -6.95
N GLY A 25 1.84 34.40 -6.20
CA GLY A 25 1.25 35.43 -5.33
C GLY A 25 2.23 35.90 -4.24
N ALA A 26 2.91 34.97 -3.57
CA ALA A 26 3.91 35.31 -2.56
C ALA A 26 5.11 36.09 -3.13
N LEU A 27 5.60 35.73 -4.33
CA LEU A 27 6.68 36.45 -5.01
C LEU A 27 6.24 37.88 -5.40
N SER A 28 5.02 38.04 -5.91
CA SER A 28 4.43 39.35 -6.23
C SER A 28 4.40 40.27 -5.01
N GLU A 29 3.99 39.74 -3.86
CA GLU A 29 3.89 40.50 -2.62
C GLU A 29 5.26 40.89 -2.05
N LEU A 30 6.25 39.98 -2.11
CA LEU A 30 7.64 40.26 -1.72
C LEU A 30 8.25 41.43 -2.50
N HIS A 31 8.01 41.50 -3.81
CA HIS A 31 8.52 42.60 -4.65
C HIS A 31 7.85 43.96 -4.35
N SER A 32 6.64 43.95 -3.77
CA SER A 32 5.89 45.17 -3.44
C SER A 32 6.32 45.84 -2.13
N GLY A 33 7.16 45.18 -1.32
CA GLY A 33 7.61 45.68 0.00
C GLY A 33 6.50 45.81 1.05
N LYS A 34 5.27 45.37 0.75
CA LYS A 34 4.16 45.37 1.72
C LYS A 34 4.33 44.21 2.71
N GLN A 35 4.12 44.49 3.99
CA GLN A 35 4.03 43.46 5.01
C GLN A 35 2.81 42.58 4.74
N VAL A 36 3.07 41.31 4.41
CA VAL A 36 2.01 40.32 4.14
C VAL A 36 1.45 39.82 5.47
N SER A 37 0.25 40.27 5.82
CA SER A 37 -0.51 39.70 6.93
C SER A 37 -1.35 38.53 6.42
N ARG A 38 -0.77 37.32 6.38
CA ARG A 38 -1.57 36.11 6.14
C ARG A 38 -2.37 35.75 7.39
N PRO A 39 -3.58 35.20 7.25
CA PRO A 39 -4.32 34.67 8.39
C PRO A 39 -3.52 33.54 9.03
N VAL A 40 -3.10 33.75 10.28
CA VAL A 40 -2.50 32.71 11.12
C VAL A 40 -3.63 31.92 11.75
N MET A 41 -3.57 30.60 11.65
CA MET A 41 -4.57 29.67 12.15
C MET A 41 -3.94 28.69 13.13
N ASN A 42 -4.62 28.37 14.24
CA ASN A 42 -4.15 27.31 15.12
C ASN A 42 -4.54 25.93 14.58
N ILE A 43 -3.75 24.92 14.92
CA ILE A 43 -3.97 23.55 14.42
C ILE A 43 -5.37 22.98 14.76
N GLY A 44 -5.96 23.38 15.89
CA GLY A 44 -7.32 22.96 16.29
C GLY A 44 -8.43 23.57 15.43
N ASP A 45 -8.20 24.74 14.81
CA ASP A 45 -9.18 25.43 13.97
C ASP A 45 -9.38 24.71 12.62
N ILE A 46 -8.39 23.91 12.19
CA ILE A 46 -8.44 23.08 10.98
C ILE A 46 -9.49 21.97 11.13
N LEU A 47 -9.63 21.41 12.33
CA LEU A 47 -10.51 20.26 12.59
C LEU A 47 -11.99 20.66 12.64
N THR A 48 -12.28 21.93 12.91
CA THR A 48 -13.63 22.43 13.17
C THR A 48 -14.23 23.20 11.99
N ARG A 49 -13.42 23.60 11.00
CA ARG A 49 -13.89 24.39 9.84
C ARG A 49 -14.19 23.52 8.62
N SER A 50 -15.28 23.86 7.95
CA SER A 50 -15.68 23.32 6.65
C SER A 50 -14.94 23.96 5.47
N THR A 51 -14.30 25.12 5.68
CA THR A 51 -13.53 25.85 4.66
C THR A 51 -12.26 26.46 5.25
N THR A 52 -11.12 26.17 4.61
CA THR A 52 -9.84 26.82 4.88
C THR A 52 -9.65 28.03 3.96
N PRO A 53 -9.06 29.15 4.44
CA PRO A 53 -8.56 30.19 3.54
C PRO A 53 -7.63 29.57 2.48
N GLU A 54 -7.45 30.21 1.34
CA GLU A 54 -6.68 29.61 0.22
C GLU A 54 -5.24 29.24 0.61
N THR A 55 -4.65 29.88 1.62
CA THR A 55 -3.28 29.63 2.12
C THR A 55 -3.04 30.14 3.57
N PRO A 56 -3.55 29.46 4.61
CA PRO A 56 -3.34 29.89 6.00
C PRO A 56 -1.91 29.56 6.45
N VAL A 57 -1.35 30.41 7.32
CA VAL A 57 -0.14 30.05 8.08
C VAL A 57 -0.60 29.27 9.30
N VAL A 58 -0.25 27.99 9.40
CA VAL A 58 -0.60 27.17 10.57
C VAL A 58 0.41 27.46 11.68
N ASN A 59 -0.09 27.86 12.85
CA ASN A 59 0.70 27.98 14.06
C ASN A 59 0.73 26.64 14.80
N TRP A 60 1.93 26.04 14.88
CA TRP A 60 2.19 24.75 15.53
C TRP A 60 2.69 24.89 16.97
N SER A 61 2.89 26.11 17.46
CA SER A 61 3.45 26.37 18.80
C SER A 61 2.42 26.17 19.92
N ASN A 62 1.12 26.19 19.60
CA ASN A 62 0.07 25.86 20.55
C ASN A 62 -0.15 24.34 20.56
N THR A 63 0.13 23.71 21.69
CA THR A 63 -0.11 22.28 21.91
C THR A 63 -1.60 22.07 22.16
N VAL A 64 -2.32 21.60 21.15
CA VAL A 64 -3.71 21.17 21.23
C VAL A 64 -3.74 19.66 21.03
N ASP A 65 -4.48 18.93 21.87
CA ASP A 65 -4.69 17.51 21.67
C ASP A 65 -5.63 17.29 20.49
N ILE A 66 -5.16 16.52 19.51
CA ILE A 66 -5.91 16.25 18.27
C ILE A 66 -6.29 14.77 18.25
N PRO A 67 -7.59 14.43 18.13
CA PRO A 67 -7.99 13.05 17.97
C PRO A 67 -7.50 12.52 16.61
N VAL A 68 -6.49 11.67 16.63
CA VAL A 68 -6.02 10.97 15.42
C VAL A 68 -6.81 9.67 15.27
N ARG A 69 -7.36 9.43 14.07
CA ARG A 69 -7.89 8.11 13.73
C ARG A 69 -6.73 7.16 13.47
N LEU A 70 -6.36 6.40 14.49
CA LEU A 70 -5.45 5.27 14.34
C LEU A 70 -6.25 4.09 13.78
N ALA A 71 -6.23 3.92 12.46
CA ALA A 71 -6.59 2.66 11.87
C ALA A 71 -5.31 1.86 11.64
N SER A 72 -5.05 0.86 12.50
CA SER A 72 -3.97 -0.08 12.22
C SER A 72 -4.27 -0.78 10.90
N VAL A 73 -3.25 -0.94 10.05
CA VAL A 73 -3.32 -1.71 8.81
C VAL A 73 -3.91 -3.10 9.10
N ASP A 74 -3.58 -3.69 10.25
CA ASP A 74 -4.10 -4.99 10.68
C ASP A 74 -5.63 -5.03 10.76
N LYS A 75 -6.27 -3.93 11.19
CA LYS A 75 -7.74 -3.87 11.30
C LYS A 75 -8.43 -3.60 9.96
N GLN A 76 -7.67 -3.17 8.96
CA GLN A 76 -8.18 -2.83 7.64
C GLN A 76 -7.91 -3.93 6.60
N MET A 77 -6.92 -4.78 6.86
CA MET A 77 -6.49 -5.80 5.91
C MET A 77 -7.18 -7.14 6.17
N HIS A 78 -7.92 -7.59 5.16
CA HIS A 78 -8.47 -8.94 5.09
C HIS A 78 -8.09 -9.57 3.75
N PHE A 79 -7.47 -10.74 3.81
CA PHE A 79 -7.13 -11.52 2.64
C PHE A 79 -8.23 -12.55 2.37
N ALA A 80 -8.54 -12.74 1.10
CA ALA A 80 -9.53 -13.69 0.68
C ALA A 80 -8.92 -15.10 0.67
N ALA A 81 -9.55 -16.02 1.41
CA ALA A 81 -9.09 -17.40 1.53
C ALA A 81 -9.13 -18.16 0.19
N ASP A 82 -10.00 -17.76 -0.74
CA ASP A 82 -10.15 -18.34 -2.08
C ASP A 82 -9.26 -17.66 -3.13
N LYS A 83 -8.20 -16.96 -2.72
CA LYS A 83 -7.25 -16.29 -3.60
C LYS A 83 -5.81 -16.71 -3.31
N THR A 84 -4.97 -16.48 -4.31
CA THR A 84 -3.54 -16.79 -4.29
C THR A 84 -2.69 -15.54 -4.24
N TYR A 85 -1.66 -15.58 -3.40
CA TYR A 85 -0.70 -14.49 -3.21
C TYR A 85 0.70 -14.98 -3.52
N VAL A 86 1.37 -14.34 -4.48
CA VAL A 86 2.63 -14.79 -5.06
C VAL A 86 3.77 -13.87 -4.67
N PHE A 87 4.87 -14.44 -4.20
CA PHE A 87 6.03 -13.75 -3.64
C PHE A 87 7.25 -14.04 -4.51
N PHE A 88 7.67 -13.06 -5.31
CA PHE A 88 8.85 -13.14 -6.15
C PHE A 88 10.10 -12.66 -5.41
N GLY A 89 11.08 -13.55 -5.24
CA GLY A 89 12.36 -13.23 -4.59
C GLY A 89 12.25 -13.04 -3.07
N LEU A 90 11.15 -13.49 -2.44
CA LEU A 90 10.84 -13.28 -1.03
C LEU A 90 10.68 -14.62 -0.30
N SER A 91 11.61 -15.55 -0.51
CA SER A 91 11.62 -16.84 0.20
C SER A 91 12.39 -16.81 1.53
N SER A 92 12.97 -15.68 1.91
CA SER A 92 13.74 -15.50 3.15
C SER A 92 12.83 -15.24 4.36
N ASP A 93 13.43 -15.09 5.54
CA ASP A 93 12.72 -14.85 6.81
C ASP A 93 11.77 -13.65 6.77
N LEU A 94 12.12 -12.59 6.02
CA LEU A 94 11.24 -11.44 5.83
C LEU A 94 9.97 -11.83 5.07
N GLY A 95 10.11 -12.60 3.99
CA GLY A 95 8.97 -13.08 3.23
C GLY A 95 8.10 -14.04 4.03
N GLN A 96 8.72 -14.92 4.82
CA GLN A 96 8.02 -15.83 5.73
C GLN A 96 7.25 -15.07 6.84
N SER A 97 7.84 -14.01 7.41
CA SER A 97 7.16 -13.13 8.36
C SER A 97 5.93 -12.47 7.74
N LEU A 98 6.05 -12.00 6.48
CA LEU A 98 4.91 -11.44 5.75
C LEU A 98 3.84 -12.51 5.47
N CYS A 99 4.24 -13.73 5.09
CA CYS A 99 3.33 -14.86 4.95
C CYS A 99 2.59 -15.17 6.25
N ASN A 100 3.26 -15.14 7.41
CA ASN A 100 2.63 -15.34 8.73
C ASN A 100 1.57 -14.28 9.01
N TRP A 101 1.90 -13.01 8.77
CA TRP A 101 0.95 -11.92 8.92
C TRP A 101 -0.24 -12.08 7.97
N MET A 102 0.00 -12.38 6.70
CA MET A 102 -1.08 -12.61 5.73
C MET A 102 -1.97 -13.79 6.09
N ALA A 103 -1.39 -14.88 6.60
CA ALA A 103 -2.12 -16.05 7.09
C ALA A 103 -3.05 -15.68 8.25
N TYR A 104 -2.54 -14.89 9.21
CA TYR A 104 -3.34 -14.35 10.31
C TYR A 104 -4.50 -13.48 9.80
N HIS A 105 -4.28 -12.73 8.73
CA HIS A 105 -5.29 -11.88 8.07
C HIS A 105 -6.19 -12.60 7.04
N GLY A 106 -6.14 -13.93 6.95
CA GLY A 106 -7.09 -14.73 6.16
C GLY A 106 -6.56 -15.35 4.87
N ALA A 107 -5.30 -15.10 4.51
CA ALA A 107 -4.71 -15.71 3.32
C ALA A 107 -4.54 -17.22 3.53
N ARG A 108 -4.88 -18.03 2.52
CA ARG A 108 -4.78 -19.50 2.59
C ARG A 108 -3.96 -20.13 1.48
N ASN A 109 -3.65 -19.39 0.41
CA ASN A 109 -2.81 -19.89 -0.69
C ASN A 109 -1.64 -18.93 -0.90
N LEU A 110 -0.46 -19.36 -0.50
CA LEU A 110 0.77 -18.57 -0.57
C LEU A 110 1.79 -19.28 -1.47
N ILE A 111 2.39 -18.53 -2.39
CA ILE A 111 3.38 -19.06 -3.32
C ILE A 111 4.66 -18.27 -3.16
N LEU A 112 5.75 -18.95 -2.79
CA LEU A 112 7.08 -18.38 -2.69
C LEU A 112 7.90 -18.79 -3.91
N THR A 113 8.56 -17.84 -4.58
CA THR A 113 9.43 -18.12 -5.71
C THR A 113 10.82 -17.54 -5.45
N SER A 114 11.86 -18.35 -5.68
CA SER A 114 13.25 -17.93 -5.48
C SER A 114 14.19 -18.88 -6.20
N ARG A 115 15.33 -18.36 -6.69
CA ARG A 115 16.37 -19.19 -7.30
C ARG A 115 16.96 -20.21 -6.31
N THR A 116 17.13 -19.79 -5.06
CA THR A 116 17.68 -20.59 -3.97
C THR A 116 16.82 -20.37 -2.72
N PRO A 117 15.66 -21.02 -2.62
CA PRO A 117 14.78 -20.82 -1.48
C PRO A 117 15.42 -21.35 -0.20
N LYS A 118 15.33 -20.57 0.87
CA LYS A 118 15.75 -20.94 2.22
C LYS A 118 14.52 -20.92 3.12
N VAL A 119 13.75 -22.00 3.06
CA VAL A 119 12.50 -22.14 3.81
C VAL A 119 12.66 -23.30 4.78
N ASP A 120 12.40 -23.07 6.07
CA ASP A 120 12.47 -24.11 7.08
C ASP A 120 11.26 -25.07 6.90
N PRO A 121 11.49 -26.40 6.76
CA PRO A 121 10.40 -27.37 6.69
C PRO A 121 9.45 -27.33 7.90
N ARG A 122 9.94 -26.92 9.07
CA ARG A 122 9.10 -26.74 10.27
C ARG A 122 8.10 -25.62 10.07
N TRP A 123 8.52 -24.49 9.50
CA TRP A 123 7.64 -23.38 9.19
C TRP A 123 6.56 -23.77 8.16
N LEU A 124 6.92 -24.57 7.15
CA LEU A 124 5.93 -25.10 6.20
C LEU A 124 4.88 -25.97 6.91
N SER A 125 5.31 -26.82 7.84
CA SER A 125 4.42 -27.68 8.63
C SER A 125 3.50 -26.86 9.55
N GLU A 126 4.03 -25.79 10.15
CA GLU A 126 3.25 -24.86 10.98
C GLU A 126 2.19 -24.14 10.14
N MET A 127 2.53 -23.64 8.95
CA MET A 127 1.57 -23.02 8.03
C MET A 127 0.48 -24.01 7.58
N GLU A 128 0.86 -25.24 7.26
CA GLU A 128 -0.11 -26.28 6.92
C GLU A 128 -1.04 -26.61 8.09
N SER A 129 -0.52 -26.66 9.32
CA SER A 129 -1.31 -26.93 10.53
C SER A 129 -2.39 -25.88 10.80
N ILE A 130 -2.20 -24.63 10.34
CA ILE A 130 -3.18 -23.55 10.43
C ILE A 130 -4.04 -23.42 9.15
N GLY A 131 -3.96 -24.41 8.25
CA GLY A 131 -4.76 -24.48 7.02
C GLY A 131 -4.26 -23.62 5.88
N VAL A 132 -2.98 -23.20 5.90
CA VAL A 132 -2.37 -22.41 4.82
C VAL A 132 -1.59 -23.33 3.90
N ARG A 133 -1.97 -23.34 2.62
CA ARG A 133 -1.22 -24.03 1.57
C ARG A 133 -0.09 -23.14 1.09
N VAL A 134 1.14 -23.54 1.40
CA VAL A 134 2.36 -22.88 0.91
C VAL A 134 3.01 -23.74 -0.18
N LYS A 135 3.29 -23.14 -1.34
CA LYS A 135 4.07 -23.76 -2.42
C LYS A 135 5.34 -22.98 -2.66
N VAL A 136 6.46 -23.69 -2.71
CA VAL A 136 7.77 -23.09 -2.99
C VAL A 136 8.22 -23.52 -4.38
N TYR A 137 8.37 -22.54 -5.28
CA TYR A 137 8.99 -22.73 -6.58
C TYR A 137 10.45 -22.32 -6.53
N SER A 138 11.30 -23.15 -7.14
CA SER A 138 12.70 -22.83 -7.37
C SER A 138 13.11 -23.22 -8.77
N LYS A 139 14.30 -22.77 -9.18
CA LYS A 139 14.94 -23.16 -10.46
C LYS A 139 14.96 -24.68 -10.70
N LEU A 140 14.97 -25.50 -9.65
CA LEU A 140 15.00 -26.96 -9.77
C LEU A 140 13.64 -27.59 -10.07
N THR A 141 12.53 -26.91 -9.78
CA THR A 141 11.17 -27.43 -9.97
C THR A 141 10.52 -26.87 -11.22
N VAL A 142 10.61 -25.54 -11.38
CA VAL A 142 10.03 -24.78 -12.49
C VAL A 142 10.98 -23.63 -12.71
N ASP A 143 11.36 -23.36 -13.97
CA ASP A 143 12.13 -22.14 -14.22
C ASP A 143 11.29 -20.96 -13.71
N SER A 144 11.84 -20.25 -12.74
CA SER A 144 11.17 -19.18 -12.00
C SER A 144 11.98 -17.88 -12.09
N ASP A 145 12.78 -17.76 -13.15
CA ASP A 145 13.46 -16.52 -13.47
C ASP A 145 12.44 -15.49 -13.97
N ILE A 146 12.11 -14.56 -13.09
CA ILE A 146 11.19 -13.46 -13.40
C ILE A 146 11.69 -12.51 -14.48
N THR A 147 12.99 -12.57 -14.83
CA THR A 147 13.57 -11.76 -15.90
C THR A 147 13.36 -12.40 -17.27
N ASP A 148 13.07 -13.70 -17.34
CA ASP A 148 12.65 -14.37 -18.55
C ASP A 148 11.12 -14.44 -18.65
N LYS A 149 10.58 -13.87 -19.72
CA LYS A 149 9.16 -13.86 -20.00
C LYS A 149 8.59 -15.28 -20.17
N THR A 150 9.34 -16.18 -20.81
CA THR A 150 8.86 -17.54 -21.11
C THR A 150 8.73 -18.36 -19.83
N SER A 151 9.77 -18.30 -18.99
CA SER A 151 9.80 -18.83 -17.63
C SER A 151 8.61 -18.34 -16.79
N LEU A 152 8.36 -17.03 -16.79
CA LEU A 152 7.24 -16.45 -16.05
C LEU A 152 5.87 -16.87 -16.58
N GLU A 153 5.68 -16.95 -17.90
CA GLU A 153 4.43 -17.40 -18.52
C GLU A 153 4.11 -18.86 -18.14
N ALA A 154 5.12 -19.74 -18.15
CA ALA A 154 4.98 -21.13 -17.74
C ALA A 154 4.58 -21.24 -16.26
N LEU A 155 5.28 -20.50 -15.38
CA LEU A 155 4.98 -20.46 -13.95
C LEU A 155 3.54 -19.98 -13.68
N VAL A 156 3.11 -18.88 -14.33
CA VAL A 156 1.75 -18.36 -14.15
C VAL A 156 0.70 -19.33 -14.66
N ALA A 157 0.95 -20.03 -15.78
CA ALA A 157 0.05 -21.06 -16.29
C ALA A 157 -0.09 -22.23 -15.31
N GLU A 158 1.00 -22.67 -14.69
CA GLU A 158 0.98 -23.71 -13.66
C GLU A 158 0.19 -23.26 -12.42
N ILE A 159 0.46 -22.06 -11.92
CA ILE A 159 -0.25 -21.50 -10.76
C ILE A 159 -1.76 -21.47 -11.03
N ARG A 160 -2.19 -20.99 -12.21
CA ARG A 160 -3.61 -20.93 -12.59
C ARG A 160 -4.27 -22.30 -12.71
N ARG A 161 -3.49 -23.36 -12.96
CA ARG A 161 -3.99 -24.74 -13.04
C ARG A 161 -4.16 -25.37 -11.65
N GLU A 162 -3.26 -25.07 -10.71
CA GLU A 162 -3.18 -25.74 -9.41
C GLU A 162 -3.81 -24.94 -8.24
N PHE A 163 -3.96 -23.62 -8.39
CA PHE A 163 -4.38 -22.70 -7.34
C PHE A 163 -5.56 -21.81 -7.74
N PRO A 164 -6.26 -21.21 -6.76
CA PRO A 164 -7.27 -20.19 -7.03
C PRO A 164 -6.70 -18.94 -7.72
N PRO A 165 -7.56 -18.03 -8.22
CA PRO A 165 -7.12 -16.83 -8.91
C PRO A 165 -6.10 -16.01 -8.10
N ILE A 166 -5.07 -15.52 -8.79
CA ILE A 166 -4.06 -14.64 -8.21
C ILE A 166 -4.71 -13.28 -7.91
N ALA A 167 -4.65 -12.85 -6.65
CA ALA A 167 -5.17 -11.55 -6.22
C ALA A 167 -4.07 -10.57 -5.79
N GLY A 168 -2.85 -11.07 -5.53
CA GLY A 168 -1.74 -10.23 -5.10
C GLY A 168 -0.40 -10.78 -5.52
N ILE A 169 0.50 -9.86 -5.84
CA ILE A 169 1.88 -10.12 -6.18
C ILE A 169 2.76 -9.25 -5.30
N MET A 170 3.75 -9.87 -4.67
CA MET A 170 4.81 -9.20 -3.91
C MET A 170 6.12 -9.43 -4.65
N HIS A 171 6.82 -8.35 -4.99
CA HIS A 171 8.10 -8.42 -5.69
C HIS A 171 9.20 -7.88 -4.79
N GLY A 172 10.08 -8.77 -4.33
CA GLY A 172 11.27 -8.43 -3.56
C GLY A 172 12.56 -9.00 -4.16
N ALA A 173 12.51 -9.46 -5.41
CA ALA A 173 13.71 -9.80 -6.16
C ALA A 173 14.48 -8.50 -6.48
N MET A 174 15.43 -8.17 -5.61
CA MET A 174 16.39 -7.10 -5.85
C MET A 174 17.66 -7.68 -6.49
N VAL A 175 18.23 -6.92 -7.42
CA VAL A 175 19.48 -7.24 -8.12
C VAL A 175 20.70 -6.97 -7.26
#